data_AF-A0AA48GUU6-F1
#
_entry.id   AF-A0AA48GUU6-F1
#
_cell.length_a   1.000
_cell.length_b   1.000
_cell.length_c   1.000
_cell.angle_alpha   90.00
_cell.angle_beta   90.00
_cell.angle_gamma   90.00
#
_symmetry.space_group_name_H-M   'P 1'
#
loop_
_entity.id
_entity.type
_entity.pdbx_description
1 polymer ?
#
loop_
_entity_poly.entity_id
_entity_poly.type
_entity_poly.pdbx_seq_one_letter_code
_entity_poly.pdbx_strand_id
1 'polypeptide(L)'
;MLWILLWFPKEFASRIFLRDALPAQRGPALVLGAGVYADGEPSPILEGRLETALALFRAGKVGWILVSGDNRAQNYNEPQAMRKWLIRRGIPVEFVVSDYGGRRTYDSLRRAQAVFGVRRAVVVTSDFHLPRALYLASSMGLEATGVAADTSKVPLRARTGFLAREFAARHVAVLDRWFPPHTMLGNREPTPDDARAGT
;
A
#
# COMPACT_ATOMS: atom_id res chain seq x y z
N MET A 1 14.86 22.70 -4.42
CA MET A 1 15.11 21.25 -4.25
C MET A 1 15.00 20.78 -2.79
N LEU A 2 15.66 21.42 -1.81
CA LEU A 2 15.61 20.98 -0.40
C LEU A 2 14.20 21.00 0.23
N TRP A 3 13.29 21.82 -0.28
CA TRP A 3 11.93 21.96 0.25
C TRP A 3 11.11 20.66 0.17
N ILE A 4 11.31 19.81 -0.84
CA ILE A 4 10.58 18.53 -1.00
C ILE A 4 10.88 17.57 0.17
N LEU A 5 12.10 17.60 0.71
CA LEU A 5 12.51 16.76 1.84
C LEU A 5 11.76 17.11 3.13
N LEU A 6 11.56 18.41 3.38
CA LEU A 6 10.95 18.91 4.61
C LEU A 6 9.43 19.06 4.48
N TRP A 7 8.93 19.37 3.29
CA TRP A 7 7.51 19.62 3.05
C TRP A 7 6.70 18.32 3.06
N PHE A 8 7.11 17.27 2.34
CA PHE A 8 6.35 16.02 2.28
C PHE A 8 6.05 15.44 3.68
N PRO A 9 7.03 15.24 4.57
CA PRO A 9 6.76 14.70 5.90
C PRO A 9 5.86 15.62 6.73
N LYS A 10 6.06 16.95 6.67
CA LYS A 10 5.27 17.91 7.44
C LYS A 10 3.82 17.98 6.97
N GLU A 11 3.61 18.03 5.66
CA GLU A 11 2.28 18.13 5.05
C GLU A 11 1.40 16.93 5.39
N PHE A 12 1.97 15.72 5.38
CA PHE A 12 1.22 14.48 5.56
C PHE A 12 1.32 13.89 6.97
N ALA A 13 2.07 14.51 7.88
CA ALA A 13 2.26 14.02 9.25
C ALA A 13 0.93 13.79 9.98
N SER A 14 -0.03 14.70 9.83
CA SER A 14 -1.36 14.61 10.47
C SER A 14 -2.21 13.44 9.95
N ARG A 15 -1.82 12.84 8.82
CA ARG A 15 -2.51 11.70 8.19
C ARG A 15 -1.77 10.38 8.42
N ILE A 16 -0.62 10.40 9.10
CA ILE A 16 0.16 9.22 9.45
C ILE A 16 -0.11 8.86 10.91
N PHE A 17 -0.62 7.67 11.14
CA PHE A 17 -1.01 7.18 12.46
C PHE A 17 -0.09 6.07 12.93
N LEU A 18 0.12 6.02 14.24
CA LEU A 18 0.52 4.77 14.89
C LEU A 18 -0.62 3.76 14.75
N ARG A 19 -0.27 2.48 14.58
CA ARG A 19 -1.23 1.39 14.34
C ARG A 19 -2.41 1.41 15.32
N ASP A 20 -2.12 1.56 16.62
CA ASP A 20 -3.12 1.45 17.67
C ASP A 20 -3.95 2.74 17.83
N ALA A 21 -3.39 3.88 17.40
CA ALA A 21 -4.03 5.19 17.43
C ALA A 21 -4.93 5.47 16.21
N LEU A 22 -4.89 4.62 15.17
CA LEU A 22 -5.73 4.78 13.98
C LEU A 22 -7.21 4.64 14.39
N PRO A 23 -8.09 5.61 14.09
CA PRO A 23 -9.53 5.43 14.27
C PRO A 23 -10.06 4.38 13.29
N ALA A 24 -11.14 3.67 13.65
CA ALA A 24 -11.71 2.67 12.76
C ALA A 24 -12.17 3.28 11.44
N GLN A 25 -11.71 2.71 10.34
CA GLN A 25 -12.08 3.05 8.97
C GLN A 25 -12.90 1.90 8.39
N ARG A 26 -14.00 2.19 7.68
CA ARG A 26 -14.84 1.14 7.08
C ARG A 26 -14.25 0.52 5.81
N GLY A 27 -13.28 1.19 5.17
CA GLY A 27 -12.67 0.78 3.90
C GLY A 27 -11.43 -0.13 4.05
N PRO A 28 -10.69 -0.37 2.94
CA PRO A 28 -9.56 -1.29 2.92
C PRO A 28 -8.30 -0.76 3.59
N ALA A 29 -7.48 -1.68 4.09
CA ALA A 29 -6.04 -1.49 4.13
C ALA A 29 -5.45 -1.75 2.73
N LEU A 30 -4.83 -0.74 2.12
CA LEU A 30 -4.05 -0.89 0.88
C LEU A 30 -2.60 -1.18 1.23
N VAL A 31 -2.18 -2.42 1.03
CA VAL A 31 -0.81 -2.90 1.26
C VAL A 31 -0.01 -2.75 -0.02
N LEU A 32 1.04 -1.92 0.03
CA LEU A 32 1.95 -1.75 -1.10
C LEU A 32 3.03 -2.85 -1.08
N GLY A 33 3.35 -3.38 -2.26
CA GLY A 33 4.43 -4.36 -2.45
C GLY A 33 5.82 -3.87 -2.01
N ALA A 34 6.64 -4.82 -1.58
CA ALA A 34 8.03 -4.63 -1.17
C ALA A 34 8.94 -5.85 -1.44
N GLY A 35 8.52 -6.74 -2.34
CA GLY A 35 9.32 -7.88 -2.78
C GLY A 35 8.99 -9.19 -2.06
N VAL A 36 8.99 -10.27 -2.84
CA VAL A 36 8.93 -11.66 -2.38
C VAL A 36 10.18 -12.39 -2.83
N TYR A 37 10.61 -13.37 -2.05
CA TYR A 37 11.71 -14.27 -2.38
C TYR A 37 11.27 -15.34 -3.39
N ALA A 38 12.24 -16.07 -3.93
CA ALA A 38 12.00 -17.10 -4.96
C ALA A 38 11.13 -18.28 -4.46
N ASP A 39 11.13 -18.53 -3.15
CA ASP A 39 10.29 -19.52 -2.48
C ASP A 39 8.84 -19.01 -2.23
N GLY A 40 8.55 -17.75 -2.57
CA GLY A 40 7.25 -17.13 -2.38
C GLY A 40 7.04 -16.52 -0.99
N GLU A 41 8.05 -16.53 -0.12
CA GLU A 41 7.95 -15.84 1.17
C GLU A 41 8.16 -14.32 1.01
N PRO A 42 7.43 -13.49 1.76
CA PRO A 42 7.60 -12.04 1.70
C PRO A 42 8.97 -11.61 2.24
N SER A 43 9.54 -10.56 1.66
CA SER A 43 10.72 -9.91 2.23
C SER A 43 10.43 -9.38 3.63
N PRO A 44 11.43 -9.13 4.50
CA PRO A 44 11.21 -8.57 5.83
C PRO A 44 10.40 -7.27 5.84
N ILE A 45 10.54 -6.44 4.79
CA ILE A 45 9.75 -5.22 4.64
C ILE A 45 8.30 -5.56 4.27
N LEU A 46 8.11 -6.49 3.35
CA LEU A 46 6.77 -6.90 2.93
C LEU A 46 6.04 -7.59 4.08
N GLU A 47 6.71 -8.46 4.82
CA GLU A 47 6.18 -9.12 6.00
C GLU A 47 5.71 -8.11 7.04
N GLY A 48 6.53 -7.11 7.39
CA GLY A 48 6.12 -6.07 8.34
C GLY A 48 4.87 -5.28 7.89
N ARG A 49 4.70 -5.07 6.58
CA ARG A 49 3.47 -4.47 6.02
C ARG A 49 2.27 -5.40 6.16
N LEU A 50 2.44 -6.69 5.90
CA LEU A 50 1.38 -7.68 6.04
C LEU A 50 0.98 -7.91 7.51
N GLU A 51 1.94 -7.95 8.43
CA GLU A 51 1.71 -8.00 9.88
C GLU A 51 0.90 -6.79 10.35
N THR A 52 1.23 -5.60 9.84
CA THR A 52 0.50 -4.37 10.15
C THR A 52 -0.94 -4.41 9.62
N ALA A 53 -1.14 -4.83 8.36
CA ALA A 53 -2.48 -4.96 7.78
C ALA A 53 -3.34 -6.01 8.50
N LEU A 54 -2.73 -7.15 8.87
CA LEU A 54 -3.38 -8.20 9.66
C LEU A 54 -3.84 -7.68 11.02
N ALA A 55 -3.00 -6.92 11.71
CA ALA A 55 -3.33 -6.33 13.00
C ALA A 55 -4.47 -5.30 12.89
N LEU A 56 -4.43 -4.44 11.86
CA LEU A 56 -5.52 -3.49 11.60
C LEU A 56 -6.85 -4.19 11.32
N PHE A 57 -6.84 -5.25 10.53
CA PHE A 57 -8.03 -6.04 10.23
C PHE A 57 -8.60 -6.70 11.49
N ARG A 58 -7.74 -7.39 12.27
CA ARG A 58 -8.17 -8.05 13.52
C ARG A 58 -8.69 -7.08 14.57
N ALA A 59 -8.17 -5.85 14.61
CA ALA A 59 -8.64 -4.80 15.49
C ALA A 59 -9.91 -4.08 14.99
N GLY A 60 -10.51 -4.53 13.87
CA GLY A 60 -11.69 -3.89 13.27
C GLY A 60 -11.43 -2.48 12.75
N LYS A 61 -10.17 -2.12 12.51
CA LYS A 61 -9.78 -0.78 12.04
C LYS A 61 -9.93 -0.61 10.53
N VAL A 62 -9.99 -1.71 9.79
CA VAL A 62 -10.26 -1.77 8.35
C VAL A 62 -11.24 -2.90 8.06
N GLY A 63 -12.04 -2.75 7.00
CA GLY A 63 -13.09 -3.70 6.66
C GLY A 63 -12.64 -4.89 5.79
N TRP A 64 -11.50 -4.74 5.10
CA TRP A 64 -10.88 -5.73 4.21
C TRP A 64 -9.46 -5.27 3.83
N ILE A 65 -8.72 -6.08 3.07
CA ILE A 65 -7.33 -5.80 2.68
C ILE A 65 -7.20 -5.88 1.15
N LEU A 66 -6.66 -4.82 0.54
CA LEU A 66 -6.23 -4.79 -0.85
C LEU A 66 -4.71 -4.93 -0.90
N VAL A 67 -4.19 -6.01 -1.48
CA VAL A 67 -2.75 -6.25 -1.63
C VAL A 67 -2.34 -5.97 -3.07
N SER A 68 -1.46 -4.98 -3.30
CA SER A 68 -1.09 -4.50 -4.65
C SER A 68 0.41 -4.62 -4.90
N GLY A 69 0.77 -5.29 -5.99
CA GLY A 69 2.16 -5.60 -6.36
C GLY A 69 2.31 -6.04 -7.82
N ASP A 70 3.54 -6.41 -8.21
CA ASP A 70 3.84 -6.84 -9.58
C ASP A 70 3.67 -8.37 -9.76
N ASN A 71 3.26 -8.78 -10.96
CA ASN A 71 3.09 -10.17 -11.38
C ASN A 71 3.60 -10.41 -12.82
N ARG A 72 4.55 -9.60 -13.31
CA ARG A 72 4.99 -9.65 -14.71
C ARG A 72 5.93 -10.79 -15.06
N ALA A 73 6.66 -11.37 -14.09
CA ALA A 73 7.53 -12.51 -14.36
C ALA A 73 6.77 -13.81 -14.11
N GLN A 74 6.94 -14.81 -15.00
CA GLN A 74 6.21 -16.09 -14.93
C GLN A 74 6.33 -16.79 -13.56
N ASN A 75 7.44 -16.59 -12.87
CA ASN A 75 7.72 -17.19 -11.56
C ASN A 75 7.64 -16.19 -10.39
N TYR A 76 6.99 -15.04 -10.59
CA TYR A 76 6.89 -14.00 -9.57
C TYR A 76 5.47 -13.46 -9.47
N ASN A 77 4.79 -13.77 -8.38
CA ASN A 77 3.45 -13.28 -8.10
C ASN A 77 3.36 -12.74 -6.67
N GLU A 78 3.75 -11.48 -6.51
CA GLU A 78 3.77 -10.81 -5.20
C GLU A 78 2.37 -10.72 -4.57
N PRO A 79 1.30 -10.30 -5.28
CA PRO A 79 -0.06 -10.27 -4.71
C PRO A 79 -0.59 -11.63 -4.27
N GLN A 80 -0.26 -12.70 -5.00
CA GLN A 80 -0.66 -14.04 -4.59
C GLN A 80 0.08 -14.50 -3.33
N ALA A 81 1.38 -14.21 -3.21
CA ALA A 81 2.15 -14.49 -2.00
C ALA A 81 1.60 -13.73 -0.78
N MET A 82 1.34 -12.42 -0.93
CA MET A 82 0.69 -11.60 0.10
C MET A 82 -0.66 -12.18 0.53
N ARG A 83 -1.51 -12.53 -0.45
CA ARG A 83 -2.83 -13.13 -0.19
C ARG A 83 -2.71 -14.45 0.58
N LYS A 84 -1.86 -15.36 0.12
CA LYS A 84 -1.61 -16.65 0.79
C LYS A 84 -1.12 -16.45 2.22
N TRP A 85 -0.20 -15.51 2.43
CA TRP A 85 0.35 -15.20 3.75
C TRP A 85 -0.73 -14.74 4.74
N LEU A 86 -1.67 -13.90 4.30
CA LEU A 86 -2.78 -13.39 5.11
C LEU A 86 -3.83 -14.47 5.41
N ILE A 87 -4.21 -15.26 4.40
CA ILE A 87 -5.18 -16.36 4.55
C ILE A 87 -4.65 -17.43 5.51
N ARG A 88 -3.37 -17.81 5.40
CA ARG A 88 -2.72 -18.75 6.34
C ARG A 88 -2.75 -18.25 7.80
N ARG A 89 -2.94 -16.95 8.02
CA ARG A 89 -3.06 -16.33 9.34
C ARG A 89 -4.50 -16.03 9.74
N GLY A 90 -5.47 -16.66 9.06
CA GLY A 90 -6.86 -16.70 9.47
C GLY A 90 -7.73 -15.54 8.99
N ILE A 91 -7.27 -14.73 8.03
CA ILE A 91 -8.18 -13.80 7.35
C ILE A 91 -9.01 -14.58 6.33
N PRO A 92 -10.36 -14.49 6.35
CA PRO A 92 -11.19 -15.15 5.36
C PRO A 92 -10.89 -14.65 3.94
N VAL A 93 -11.00 -15.55 2.97
CA VAL A 93 -10.56 -15.34 1.58
C VAL A 93 -11.26 -14.17 0.90
N GLU A 94 -12.52 -13.94 1.25
CA GLU A 94 -13.38 -12.87 0.78
C GLU A 94 -12.94 -11.47 1.25
N PHE A 95 -12.18 -11.37 2.36
CA PHE A 95 -11.68 -10.09 2.88
C PHE A 95 -10.28 -9.72 2.40
N VAL A 96 -9.67 -10.53 1.54
CA VAL A 96 -8.41 -10.20 0.87
C VAL A 96 -8.70 -10.06 -0.61
N VAL A 97 -8.26 -8.97 -1.23
CA VAL A 97 -8.36 -8.72 -2.68
C VAL A 97 -6.95 -8.49 -3.21
N SER A 98 -6.65 -9.07 -4.38
CA SER A 98 -5.31 -9.02 -4.97
C SER A 98 -5.31 -8.14 -6.22
N ASP A 99 -4.44 -7.14 -6.22
CA ASP A 99 -4.17 -6.29 -7.38
C ASP A 99 -2.83 -6.65 -8.02
N TYR A 100 -2.88 -7.21 -9.23
CA TYR A 100 -1.72 -7.67 -10.01
C TYR A 100 -1.07 -6.61 -10.90
N GLY A 101 -1.59 -5.38 -10.89
CA GLY A 101 -1.06 -4.26 -11.69
C GLY A 101 -0.25 -3.23 -10.90
N GLY A 102 0.07 -3.50 -9.63
CA GLY A 102 0.73 -2.59 -8.67
C GLY A 102 2.23 -2.42 -8.89
N ARG A 103 2.62 -1.95 -10.07
CA ARG A 103 4.01 -1.95 -10.57
C ARG A 103 4.87 -0.81 -10.01
N ARG A 104 4.21 0.28 -9.65
CA ARG A 104 4.76 1.41 -8.91
C ARG A 104 3.71 1.85 -7.89
N THR A 105 4.14 2.64 -6.91
CA THR A 105 3.22 3.26 -5.95
C THR A 105 2.10 4.04 -6.65
N TYR A 106 2.41 4.77 -7.73
CA TYR A 106 1.40 5.44 -8.55
C TYR A 106 0.37 4.45 -9.09
N ASP A 107 0.83 3.35 -9.71
CA ASP A 107 -0.04 2.35 -10.32
C ASP A 107 -0.96 1.71 -9.28
N SER A 108 -0.44 1.32 -8.10
CA SER A 108 -1.23 0.76 -7.00
C SER A 108 -2.33 1.70 -6.52
N LEU A 109 -2.01 2.99 -6.31
CA LEU A 109 -2.99 3.97 -5.85
C LEU A 109 -4.04 4.27 -6.93
N ARG A 110 -3.58 4.42 -8.18
CA ARG A 110 -4.45 4.71 -9.33
C ARG A 110 -5.40 3.56 -9.62
N ARG A 111 -4.93 2.31 -9.49
CA ARG A 111 -5.74 1.10 -9.65
C ARG A 111 -6.68 0.88 -8.49
N ALA A 112 -6.26 1.11 -7.24
CA ALA A 112 -7.17 1.11 -6.10
C ALA A 112 -8.39 2.02 -6.37
N GLN A 113 -8.15 3.22 -6.88
CA GLN A 113 -9.20 4.18 -7.22
C GLN A 113 -10.07 3.77 -8.42
N ALA A 114 -9.49 3.42 -9.57
CA ALA A 114 -10.27 3.15 -10.80
C ALA A 114 -10.79 1.73 -10.94
N VAL A 115 -10.00 0.74 -10.52
CA VAL A 115 -10.28 -0.69 -10.76
C VAL A 115 -11.12 -1.24 -9.63
N PHE A 116 -10.78 -0.89 -8.39
CA PHE A 116 -11.44 -1.38 -7.19
C PHE A 116 -12.43 -0.36 -6.59
N GLY A 117 -12.61 0.80 -7.23
CA GLY A 117 -13.57 1.82 -6.78
C GLY A 117 -13.26 2.42 -5.40
N VAL A 118 -12.04 2.25 -4.90
CA VAL A 118 -11.66 2.69 -3.54
C VAL A 118 -11.58 4.21 -3.51
N ARG A 119 -12.43 4.84 -2.70
CA ARG A 119 -12.41 6.30 -2.45
C ARG A 119 -11.61 6.68 -1.21
N ARG A 120 -11.55 5.78 -0.23
CA ARG A 120 -10.82 5.96 1.03
C ARG A 120 -10.06 4.70 1.39
N ALA A 121 -8.80 4.84 1.82
CA ALA A 121 -7.95 3.70 2.16
C ALA A 121 -7.00 4.00 3.33
N VAL A 122 -6.65 2.96 4.08
CA VAL A 122 -5.49 2.98 4.99
C VAL A 122 -4.30 2.44 4.22
N VAL A 123 -3.37 3.29 3.82
CA VAL A 123 -2.14 2.87 3.13
C VAL A 123 -1.15 2.32 4.14
N VAL A 124 -0.77 1.05 3.95
CA VAL A 124 0.22 0.36 4.77
C VAL A 124 1.51 0.19 3.95
N THR A 125 2.56 0.89 4.39
CA THR A 125 3.91 0.83 3.81
C THR A 125 4.94 1.24 4.87
N SER A 126 6.23 1.26 4.52
CA SER A 126 7.28 1.70 5.44
C SER A 126 7.13 3.20 5.77
N ASP A 127 7.48 3.59 7.00
CA ASP A 127 7.50 4.96 7.53
C ASP A 127 8.05 5.99 6.52
N PHE A 128 9.22 5.74 5.93
CA PHE A 128 9.85 6.66 4.99
C PHE A 128 9.11 6.79 3.64
N HIS A 129 8.31 5.79 3.26
CA HIS A 129 7.54 5.78 2.01
C HIS A 129 6.14 6.43 2.13
N LEU A 130 5.61 6.55 3.35
CA LEU A 130 4.25 7.06 3.57
C LEU A 130 4.01 8.46 3.01
N PRO A 131 4.89 9.46 3.23
CA PRO A 131 4.62 10.82 2.73
C PRO A 131 4.40 10.86 1.22
N ARG A 132 5.19 10.08 0.46
CA ARG A 132 5.05 10.01 -1.00
C ARG A 132 3.78 9.31 -1.44
N ALA A 133 3.41 8.22 -0.76
CA ALA A 133 2.17 7.50 -1.07
C ALA A 133 0.95 8.39 -0.81
N LEU A 134 0.93 9.13 0.30
CA LEU A 134 -0.17 10.05 0.65
C LEU A 134 -0.26 11.26 -0.29
N TYR A 135 0.89 11.78 -0.74
CA TYR A 135 0.95 12.83 -1.78
C TYR A 135 0.27 12.37 -3.07
N LEU A 136 0.68 11.21 -3.59
CA LEU A 136 0.12 10.66 -4.83
C LEU A 136 -1.36 10.35 -4.69
N ALA A 137 -1.77 9.76 -3.57
CA ALA A 137 -3.18 9.48 -3.28
C ALA A 137 -4.02 10.77 -3.35
N SER A 138 -3.53 11.84 -2.72
CA SER A 138 -4.21 13.13 -2.71
C SER A 138 -4.31 13.75 -4.11
N SER A 139 -3.28 13.61 -4.95
CA SER A 139 -3.32 14.15 -6.32
C SER A 139 -4.32 13.42 -7.25
N MET A 140 -4.78 12.23 -6.89
CA MET A 140 -5.75 11.46 -7.67
C MET A 140 -7.13 11.32 -6.99
N GLY A 141 -7.39 12.10 -5.93
CA GLY A 141 -8.67 12.12 -5.22
C GLY A 141 -8.92 10.88 -4.34
N LEU A 142 -7.87 10.14 -3.96
CA LEU A 142 -7.96 9.03 -3.02
C LEU A 142 -7.71 9.54 -1.59
N GLU A 143 -8.73 9.45 -0.73
CA GLU A 143 -8.64 9.84 0.67
C GLU A 143 -7.84 8.80 1.47
N ALA A 144 -6.53 9.01 1.58
CA ALA A 144 -5.65 8.08 2.27
C ALA A 144 -5.25 8.54 3.68
N THR A 145 -5.25 7.62 4.65
CA THR A 145 -4.43 7.73 5.88
C THR A 145 -3.29 6.73 5.80
N GLY A 146 -2.18 7.01 6.48
CA GLY A 146 -0.99 6.16 6.48
C GLY A 146 -0.81 5.43 7.81
N VAL A 147 -0.40 4.16 7.77
CA VAL A 147 0.12 3.45 8.95
C VAL A 147 1.48 2.86 8.60
N ALA A 148 2.47 3.18 9.43
CA ALA A 148 3.83 2.71 9.23
C ALA A 148 3.92 1.22 9.57
N ALA A 149 4.48 0.46 8.64
CA ALA A 149 4.84 -0.93 8.87
C ALA A 149 5.99 -1.03 9.88
N ASP A 150 5.98 -2.08 10.70
CA ASP A 150 7.16 -2.40 11.49
C ASP A 150 8.32 -2.76 10.56
N THR A 151 9.44 -2.07 10.74
CA THR A 151 10.67 -2.25 9.98
C THR A 151 11.84 -2.60 10.89
N SER A 152 11.57 -3.05 12.12
CA SER A 152 12.56 -3.50 13.11
C SER A 152 13.45 -4.63 12.58
N LYS A 153 12.89 -5.53 11.76
CA LYS A 153 13.58 -6.63 11.09
C LYS A 153 14.52 -6.18 9.96
N VAL A 154 14.52 -4.89 9.58
CA VAL A 154 15.32 -4.36 8.47
C VAL A 154 16.68 -3.87 8.98
N PRO A 155 17.82 -4.38 8.45
CA PRO A 155 19.14 -3.93 8.88
C PRO A 155 19.34 -2.43 8.68
N LEU A 156 19.94 -1.75 9.67
CA LEU A 156 20.17 -0.30 9.62
C LEU A 156 20.92 0.14 8.36
N ARG A 157 21.92 -0.63 7.92
CA ARG A 157 22.67 -0.38 6.69
C ARG A 157 21.77 -0.32 5.45
N ALA A 158 20.75 -1.17 5.38
CA ALA A 158 19.81 -1.20 4.27
C ALA A 158 18.87 0.02 4.28
N ARG A 159 18.57 0.59 5.47
CA ARG A 159 17.73 1.80 5.60
C ARG A 159 18.32 2.99 4.85
N THR A 160 19.65 3.15 4.82
CA THR A 160 20.29 4.26 4.09
C THR A 160 20.00 4.21 2.59
N GLY A 161 20.10 3.02 1.98
CA GLY A 161 19.75 2.80 0.58
C GLY A 161 18.27 3.04 0.30
N PHE A 162 17.38 2.63 1.20
CA PHE A 162 15.94 2.89 1.07
C PHE A 162 15.62 4.39 1.13
N LEU A 163 16.26 5.15 2.02
CA LEU A 163 16.10 6.60 2.10
C LEU A 163 16.60 7.31 0.85
N ALA A 164 17.74 6.89 0.29
CA ALA A 164 18.27 7.45 -0.95
C ALA A 164 17.34 7.16 -2.15
N ARG A 165 16.87 5.93 -2.29
CA ARG A 165 15.87 5.56 -3.30
C ARG A 165 14.58 6.36 -3.13
N GLU A 166 14.13 6.53 -1.89
CA GLU A 166 12.92 7.28 -1.58
C GLU A 166 13.06 8.78 -1.91
N PHE A 167 14.25 9.36 -1.73
CA PHE A 167 14.54 10.72 -2.15
C PHE A 167 14.32 10.90 -3.66
N ALA A 168 14.91 10.02 -4.49
CA ALA A 168 14.70 10.05 -5.93
C ALA A 168 13.22 9.84 -6.29
N ALA A 169 12.56 8.88 -5.65
CA ALA A 169 11.15 8.57 -5.89
C ALA A 169 10.21 9.74 -5.55
N ARG A 170 10.52 10.57 -4.55
CA ARG A 170 9.73 11.78 -4.22
C ARG A 170 9.77 12.82 -5.32
N HIS A 171 10.91 13.00 -5.98
CA HIS A 171 11.03 13.91 -7.12
C HIS A 171 10.22 13.40 -8.31
N VAL A 172 10.31 12.10 -8.58
CA VAL A 172 9.47 11.45 -9.61
C VAL A 172 7.99 11.57 -9.27
N ALA A 173 7.57 11.42 -8.01
CA ALA A 173 6.17 11.56 -7.62
C ALA A 173 5.61 12.96 -7.87
N VAL A 174 6.42 14.01 -7.69
CA VAL A 174 6.03 15.38 -8.04
C VAL A 174 5.82 15.50 -9.56
N LEU A 175 6.67 14.86 -10.37
CA LEU A 175 6.49 14.82 -11.82
C LEU A 175 5.26 14.00 -12.23
N ASP A 176 5.04 12.83 -11.63
CA ASP A 176 3.89 11.94 -11.89
C ASP A 176 2.54 12.67 -11.68
N ARG A 177 2.48 13.68 -10.79
CA ARG A 177 1.29 14.50 -10.61
C ARG A 177 0.94 15.33 -11.85
N TRP A 178 1.93 15.88 -12.54
CA TRP A 178 1.74 16.73 -13.72
C TRP A 178 1.79 15.94 -15.03
N PHE A 179 2.54 14.84 -15.02
CA PHE A 179 2.70 13.92 -16.14
C PHE A 179 2.38 12.49 -15.68
N PRO A 180 1.10 12.18 -15.44
CA PRO A 180 0.64 10.85 -15.06
C PRO A 180 1.22 9.77 -15.96
N PRO A 181 1.97 8.80 -15.42
CA PRO A 181 2.50 7.75 -16.25
C PRO A 181 1.38 6.77 -16.64
N HIS A 182 1.55 6.10 -17.78
CA HIS A 182 0.57 5.12 -18.24
C HIS A 182 0.37 4.01 -17.18
N THR A 183 -0.88 3.82 -16.76
CA THR A 183 -1.30 2.79 -15.79
C THR A 183 -2.21 1.79 -16.50
N MET A 184 -1.94 0.50 -16.34
CA MET A 184 -2.84 -0.55 -16.83
C MET A 184 -4.04 -0.62 -15.91
N LEU A 185 -5.23 -0.22 -16.34
CA LEU A 185 -6.45 -0.24 -15.52
C LEU A 185 -7.26 -1.52 -15.72
N GLY A 186 -7.50 -1.96 -16.95
CA GLY A 186 -8.41 -3.07 -17.19
C GLY A 186 -9.84 -2.74 -16.76
N ASN A 187 -10.66 -3.77 -16.54
CA ASN A 187 -12.06 -3.63 -16.12
C ASN A 187 -12.17 -3.41 -14.60
N ARG A 188 -13.30 -2.87 -14.14
CA ARG A 188 -13.62 -2.81 -12.71
C ARG A 188 -13.67 -4.23 -12.12
N GLU A 189 -13.04 -4.40 -10.96
CA GLU A 189 -13.03 -5.65 -10.21
C GLU A 189 -13.91 -5.54 -8.96
N PRO A 190 -14.60 -6.63 -8.55
CA PRO A 190 -15.48 -6.61 -7.39
C PRO A 190 -14.70 -6.49 -6.08
N THR A 191 -15.30 -5.83 -5.09
CA THR A 191 -14.75 -5.66 -3.75
C THR A 191 -15.73 -6.14 -2.66
N PRO A 192 -15.26 -6.38 -1.42
CA PRO A 192 -16.14 -6.72 -0.31
C PRO A 192 -17.18 -5.65 0.01
N ASP A 193 -16.91 -4.39 -0.32
CA ASP A 193 -17.88 -3.31 -0.14
C ASP A 193 -19.03 -3.39 -1.15
N ASP A 194 -18.78 -3.93 -2.35
CA ASP A 194 -19.84 -4.18 -3.36
C ASP A 194 -20.81 -5.28 -2.90
N ALA A 195 -20.27 -6.33 -2.28
CA ALA A 195 -21.07 -7.43 -1.75
C ALA A 195 -22.00 -6.98 -0.61
N ARG A 196 -21.59 -5.99 0.18
CA ARG A 196 -22.39 -5.40 1.27
C ARG A 196 -23.44 -4.40 0.77
N ALA A 197 -23.22 -3.76 -0.38
CA ALA A 197 -24.16 -2.79 -0.93
C ALA A 197 -25.36 -3.45 -1.64
N GLY A 198 -25.24 -4.74 -1.99
CA GLY A 198 -26.30 -5.53 -2.64
C GLY A 198 -27.21 -6.32 -1.69
N THR A 199 -27.00 -6.21 -0.37
CA THR A 199 -27.82 -6.81 0.70
C THR A 199 -28.61 -5.74 1.44
#